data_AF-A0A7S0RJ61-F1
#
_entry.id   AF-A0A7S0RJ61-F1
#
_cell.length_a   1.000
_cell.length_b   1.000
_cell.length_c   1.000
_cell.angle_alpha   90.00
_cell.angle_beta   90.00
_cell.angle_gamma   90.00
#
_symmetry.space_group_name_H-M   'P 1'
#
loop_
_entity.id
_entity.type
_entity.pdbx_description
1 polymer ?
#
loop_
_entity_poly.entity_id
_entity_poly.type
_entity_poly.pdbx_seq_one_letter_code
_entity_poly.pdbx_strand_id
1 'polypeptide(L)'
;MLDAEFSFVDYLTTLSPFKLDKLYESMWTSQAVLRSLPPVAKQYVLRLLYVDQPTPSTTFDAWASVEGKSKHKAAVECLLRLRVLVETSDRYGSSDTAYLLHPKLQEQLRLSVTNSSPPPVAELPVDASKKAPTPAQVDQSASRHWESLLLYLVGSAAEPAPIVVSAKPTLKPRLRVGDLFVRV
;
A
#
# COMPACT_ATOMS: atom_id res chain seq x y z
N MET A 1 21.77 8.37 -11.68
CA MET A 1 22.50 7.94 -10.45
C MET A 1 21.84 8.70 -9.32
N LEU A 2 20.91 8.20 -8.51
CA LEU A 2 20.35 6.87 -8.24
C LEU A 2 18.84 7.06 -8.01
N ASP A 3 17.97 6.71 -8.96
CA ASP A 3 16.52 6.64 -8.72
C ASP A 3 16.12 5.16 -8.64
N ALA A 4 16.72 4.45 -7.70
CA ALA A 4 16.19 3.19 -7.22
C ALA A 4 15.63 3.43 -5.81
N GLU A 5 14.75 4.42 -5.69
CA GLU A 5 13.80 4.42 -4.57
C GLU A 5 12.95 3.17 -4.76
N PHE A 6 13.23 2.14 -3.97
CA PHE A 6 12.40 0.94 -3.92
C PHE A 6 10.99 1.39 -3.57
N SER A 7 10.13 1.51 -4.57
CA SER A 7 8.81 2.10 -4.35
C SER A 7 8.00 1.16 -3.49
N PHE A 8 7.11 1.71 -2.68
CA PHE A 8 6.10 0.91 -1.97
C PHE A 8 5.37 -0.03 -2.94
N VAL A 9 5.13 0.44 -4.17
CA VAL A 9 4.56 -0.36 -5.25
C VAL A 9 5.47 -1.53 -5.63
N ASP A 10 6.78 -1.31 -5.77
CA ASP A 10 7.73 -2.36 -6.14
C ASP A 10 7.76 -3.46 -5.08
N TYR A 11 7.78 -3.10 -3.79
CA TYR A 11 7.65 -4.05 -2.69
C TYR A 11 6.35 -4.86 -2.80
N LEU A 12 5.21 -4.23 -3.04
CA LEU A 12 3.94 -4.93 -3.20
C LEU A 12 3.96 -5.91 -4.37
N THR A 13 4.65 -5.59 -5.47
CA THR A 13 4.78 -6.53 -6.60
C THR A 13 5.62 -7.77 -6.27
N THR A 14 6.44 -7.74 -5.22
CA THR A 14 7.18 -8.93 -4.74
C THR A 14 6.33 -9.88 -3.89
N LEU A 15 5.14 -9.45 -3.46
CA LEU A 15 4.27 -10.24 -2.61
C LEU A 15 3.55 -11.34 -3.39
N SER A 16 3.28 -12.46 -2.72
CA SER A 16 2.48 -13.52 -3.32
C SER A 16 1.02 -13.10 -3.52
N PRO A 17 0.31 -13.65 -4.52
CA PRO A 17 -1.10 -13.35 -4.78
C PRO A 17 -1.99 -13.45 -3.53
N PHE A 18 -1.81 -14.52 -2.74
CA PHE A 18 -2.57 -14.72 -1.51
C PHE A 18 -2.38 -13.60 -0.47
N LYS A 19 -1.16 -13.03 -0.37
CA LYS A 19 -0.89 -11.91 0.53
C LYS A 19 -1.54 -10.62 0.02
N LEU A 20 -1.55 -10.40 -1.29
CA LEU A 20 -2.22 -9.25 -1.92
C LEU A 20 -3.73 -9.34 -1.73
N ASP A 21 -4.34 -10.51 -1.94
CA ASP A 21 -5.77 -10.70 -1.75
C ASP A 21 -6.20 -10.41 -0.31
N LYS A 22 -5.39 -10.83 0.67
CA LYS A 22 -5.59 -10.50 2.09
C LYS A 22 -5.35 -9.02 2.39
N LEU A 23 -4.38 -8.40 1.72
CA LEU A 23 -4.15 -6.96 1.84
C LEU A 23 -5.36 -6.16 1.34
N TYR A 24 -6.04 -6.62 0.30
CA TYR A 24 -7.22 -5.98 -0.28
C TYR A 24 -8.52 -6.20 0.51
N GLU A 25 -8.49 -6.95 1.61
CA GLU A 25 -9.64 -7.09 2.51
C GLU A 25 -9.86 -5.87 3.41
N SER A 26 -8.84 -5.02 3.60
CA SER A 26 -8.94 -3.82 4.43
C SER A 26 -9.11 -2.56 3.58
N MET A 27 -10.01 -1.68 4.03
CA MET A 27 -10.25 -0.37 3.44
C MET A 27 -8.99 0.49 3.40
N TRP A 28 -8.24 0.53 4.51
CA TRP A 28 -7.08 1.41 4.68
C TRP A 28 -5.91 1.04 3.79
N THR A 29 -5.67 -0.26 3.65
CA THR A 29 -4.62 -0.80 2.79
C THR A 29 -4.99 -0.60 1.32
N SER A 30 -6.25 -0.84 0.95
CA SER A 30 -6.75 -0.56 -0.41
C SER A 30 -6.62 0.92 -0.77
N GLN A 31 -6.94 1.81 0.16
CA GLN A 31 -6.76 3.26 0.00
C GLN A 31 -5.27 3.64 -0.11
N ALA A 32 -4.39 3.05 0.70
CA ALA A 32 -2.95 3.28 0.64
C ALA A 32 -2.37 2.86 -0.72
N VAL A 33 -2.80 1.71 -1.24
CA VAL A 33 -2.44 1.22 -2.58
C VAL A 33 -2.90 2.23 -3.63
N LEU A 34 -4.16 2.66 -3.59
CA LEU A 34 -4.67 3.68 -4.51
C LEU A 34 -3.83 4.98 -4.45
N ARG A 35 -3.40 5.42 -3.26
CA ARG A 35 -2.56 6.64 -3.10
C ARG A 35 -1.15 6.46 -3.66
N SER A 36 -0.58 5.26 -3.58
CA SER A 36 0.77 4.96 -4.09
C SER A 36 0.86 4.77 -5.61
N LEU A 37 -0.27 4.54 -6.30
CA LEU A 37 -0.28 4.32 -7.74
C LEU A 37 0.17 5.56 -8.55
N PRO A 38 0.76 5.37 -9.75
CA PRO A 38 1.00 6.45 -10.70
C PRO A 38 -0.31 7.19 -11.05
N PRO A 39 -0.24 8.49 -11.43
CA PRO A 39 -1.44 9.30 -11.70
C PRO A 39 -2.34 8.70 -12.79
N VAL A 40 -1.75 8.13 -13.84
CA VAL A 40 -2.50 7.49 -14.94
C VAL A 40 -3.21 6.22 -14.46
N ALA A 41 -2.54 5.38 -13.66
CA ALA A 41 -3.12 4.16 -13.10
C ALA A 41 -4.30 4.47 -12.17
N LYS A 42 -4.19 5.51 -11.33
CA LYS A 42 -5.28 6.00 -10.47
C LYS A 42 -6.52 6.37 -11.27
N GLN A 43 -6.35 7.07 -12.39
CA GLN A 43 -7.45 7.47 -13.24
C GLN A 43 -8.22 6.25 -13.79
N TYR A 44 -7.51 5.18 -14.19
CA TYR A 44 -8.15 3.95 -14.65
C TYR A 44 -8.90 3.23 -13.54
N VAL A 45 -8.31 3.10 -12.35
CA VAL A 45 -8.98 2.49 -11.19
C VAL A 45 -10.25 3.27 -10.82
N LEU A 46 -10.18 4.61 -10.78
CA LEU A 46 -11.35 5.45 -10.46
C LEU A 46 -12.44 5.37 -11.53
N ARG A 47 -12.07 5.31 -12.82
CA ARG A 47 -13.04 5.14 -13.92
C ARG A 47 -13.76 3.79 -13.83
N LEU A 48 -13.04 2.72 -13.46
CA LEU A 48 -13.62 1.40 -13.30
C LEU A 48 -14.28 1.16 -11.94
N LEU A 49 -14.15 2.08 -10.99
CA LEU A 49 -14.59 1.86 -9.62
C LEU A 49 -16.07 1.48 -9.54
N TYR A 50 -16.92 2.05 -10.39
CA TYR A 50 -18.36 1.77 -10.48
C TYR A 50 -18.77 0.95 -11.71
N VAL A 51 -17.80 0.42 -12.46
CA VAL A 51 -18.04 -0.43 -13.62
C VAL A 51 -17.90 -1.89 -13.19
N ASP A 52 -19.00 -2.63 -13.18
CA ASP A 52 -19.01 -4.05 -12.82
C ASP A 52 -18.76 -4.97 -14.02
N GLN A 53 -18.83 -4.43 -15.24
CA GLN A 53 -18.64 -5.18 -16.48
C GLN A 53 -17.16 -5.22 -16.89
N PRO A 54 -16.68 -6.36 -17.43
CA PRO A 54 -15.32 -6.44 -17.95
C PRO A 54 -15.14 -5.47 -19.11
N THR A 55 -14.06 -4.68 -19.08
CA THR A 55 -13.76 -3.68 -20.11
C THR A 55 -12.75 -4.26 -21.12
N PRO A 56 -13.07 -4.30 -22.42
CA PRO A 56 -12.16 -4.81 -23.45
C PRO A 56 -10.83 -4.04 -23.48
N SER A 57 -9.72 -4.72 -23.77
CA SER A 57 -8.39 -4.11 -23.92
C SER A 57 -8.37 -3.01 -24.99
N THR A 58 -9.10 -3.19 -26.09
CA THR A 58 -9.29 -2.18 -27.15
C THR A 58 -9.88 -0.86 -26.62
N THR A 59 -10.80 -0.94 -25.66
CA THR A 59 -11.40 0.24 -25.02
C THR A 59 -10.41 0.91 -24.06
N PHE A 60 -9.59 0.11 -23.36
CA PHE A 60 -8.52 0.62 -22.52
C PHE A 60 -7.47 1.39 -23.32
N ASP A 61 -7.03 0.82 -24.44
CA ASP A 61 -6.05 1.43 -25.35
C ASP A 61 -6.59 2.73 -25.96
N ALA A 62 -7.90 2.79 -26.25
CA ALA A 62 -8.56 3.98 -26.75
C ALA A 62 -8.57 5.15 -25.75
N TRP A 63 -8.35 4.89 -24.46
CA TRP A 63 -8.24 5.95 -23.45
C TRP A 63 -6.86 6.63 -23.43
N ALA A 64 -5.87 6.05 -24.10
CA ALA A 64 -4.55 6.65 -24.21
C ALA A 64 -4.51 7.68 -25.34
N SER A 65 -4.02 8.89 -25.04
CA SER A 65 -3.63 9.84 -26.09
C SER A 65 -2.40 9.33 -26.85
N VAL A 66 -2.22 9.77 -28.09
CA VAL A 66 -1.11 9.35 -28.97
C VAL A 66 0.25 9.61 -28.32
N GLU A 67 0.40 10.73 -27.62
CA GLU A 67 1.61 11.12 -26.88
C GLU A 67 1.80 10.36 -25.56
N GLY A 68 0.72 9.76 -25.04
CA GLY A 68 0.67 9.12 -23.71
C GLY A 68 0.78 7.60 -23.72
N LYS A 69 0.94 6.95 -24.88
CA LYS A 69 0.92 5.47 -25.02
C LYS A 69 1.93 4.75 -24.14
N SER A 70 3.14 5.31 -24.00
CA SER A 70 4.17 4.72 -23.13
C SER A 70 3.74 4.70 -21.65
N LYS A 71 3.21 5.82 -21.16
CA LYS A 71 2.70 5.95 -19.78
C LYS A 71 1.46 5.06 -19.55
N HIS A 72 0.60 4.94 -20.55
CA HIS A 72 -0.54 4.02 -20.52
C HIS A 72 -0.08 2.57 -20.34
N LYS A 73 0.83 2.08 -21.18
CA LYS A 73 1.35 0.72 -21.10
C LYS A 73 1.98 0.42 -19.74
N ALA A 74 2.82 1.33 -19.25
CA ALA A 74 3.43 1.21 -17.93
C ALA A 74 2.39 1.18 -16.79
N ALA A 75 1.33 1.98 -16.90
CA ALA A 75 0.25 1.99 -15.91
C ALA A 75 -0.56 0.69 -15.91
N VAL A 76 -0.91 0.16 -17.09
CA VAL A 76 -1.63 -1.12 -17.22
C VAL A 76 -0.77 -2.27 -16.68
N GLU A 77 0.50 -2.34 -17.05
CA GLU A 77 1.43 -3.35 -16.55
C GLU A 77 1.57 -3.28 -15.02
N CYS A 78 1.69 -2.08 -14.47
CA CYS A 78 1.73 -1.86 -13.01
C CYS A 78 0.47 -2.41 -12.32
N LEU A 79 -0.71 -2.10 -12.86
CA LEU A 79 -1.99 -2.55 -12.31
C LEU A 79 -2.18 -4.07 -12.39
N LEU A 80 -1.69 -4.70 -13.46
CA LEU A 80 -1.70 -6.16 -13.62
C LEU A 80 -0.73 -6.84 -12.64
N ARG A 81 0.49 -6.29 -12.49
CA ARG A 81 1.49 -6.81 -11.54
C ARG A 81 1.01 -6.75 -10.09
N LEU A 82 0.29 -5.69 -9.73
CA LEU A 82 -0.32 -5.57 -8.42
C LEU A 82 -1.61 -6.40 -8.27
N ARG A 83 -2.11 -7.03 -9.34
CA ARG A 83 -3.42 -7.70 -9.37
C ARG A 83 -4.58 -6.77 -8.98
N VAL A 84 -4.42 -5.47 -9.22
CA VAL A 84 -5.51 -4.49 -9.12
C VAL A 84 -6.44 -4.65 -10.30
N LEU A 85 -5.87 -4.88 -11.49
CA LEU A 85 -6.58 -5.36 -12.67
C LEU A 85 -6.41 -6.88 -12.79
N VAL A 86 -7.49 -7.55 -13.14
CA VAL A 86 -7.57 -8.98 -13.40
C VAL A 86 -7.99 -9.16 -14.85
N GLU A 87 -7.21 -9.93 -15.60
CA GLU A 87 -7.56 -10.35 -16.95
C GLU A 87 -8.64 -11.42 -16.90
N THR A 88 -9.72 -11.19 -17.65
CA THR A 88 -10.73 -12.20 -17.94
C THR A 88 -10.67 -12.49 -19.43
N SER A 89 -10.40 -13.75 -19.78
CA SER A 89 -10.61 -14.24 -21.14
C SER A 89 -12.06 -14.71 -21.25
N ASP A 90 -12.75 -14.30 -22.31
CA ASP A 90 -14.03 -14.90 -22.62
C ASP A 90 -13.81 -16.39 -22.95
N ARG A 91 -14.66 -17.26 -22.41
CA ARG A 91 -14.55 -18.72 -22.55
C ARG A 91 -14.87 -19.20 -23.97
N TYR A 92 -15.17 -18.27 -24.88
CA TYR A 92 -15.62 -18.54 -26.23
C TYR A 92 -14.58 -18.17 -27.31
N GLY A 93 -13.30 -18.51 -27.09
CA GLY A 93 -12.28 -18.56 -28.17
C GLY A 93 -11.92 -17.25 -28.88
N SER A 94 -12.51 -16.12 -28.49
CA SER A 94 -12.14 -14.79 -28.99
C SER A 94 -10.87 -14.31 -28.29
N SER A 95 -9.89 -13.87 -29.07
CA SER A 95 -8.59 -13.30 -28.65
C SER A 95 -8.71 -12.00 -27.83
N ASP A 96 -9.91 -11.57 -27.45
CA ASP A 96 -10.11 -10.30 -26.77
C ASP A 96 -9.90 -10.47 -25.27
N THR A 97 -8.75 -9.99 -24.80
CA THR A 97 -8.48 -9.82 -23.38
C THR A 97 -9.35 -8.69 -22.84
N ALA A 98 -10.12 -8.97 -21.78
CA ALA A 98 -10.85 -7.95 -21.05
C ALA A 98 -10.29 -7.79 -19.65
N TYR A 99 -10.41 -6.58 -19.10
CA TYR A 99 -9.90 -6.23 -17.78
C TYR A 99 -11.04 -5.92 -16.83
N LEU A 100 -10.91 -6.40 -15.60
CA LEU A 100 -11.85 -6.14 -14.51
C LEU A 100 -11.06 -5.75 -13.25
N LEU A 101 -11.63 -4.88 -12.41
CA LEU A 101 -11.01 -4.55 -11.12
C LEU A 101 -11.13 -5.71 -10.15
N HIS A 102 -10.10 -5.92 -9.32
CA HIS A 102 -10.16 -6.93 -8.28
C HIS A 102 -11.37 -6.68 -7.34
N PRO A 103 -12.29 -7.64 -7.19
CA PRO A 103 -13.61 -7.39 -6.60
C PRO A 103 -13.53 -6.93 -5.13
N LYS A 104 -12.65 -7.55 -4.32
CA LYS A 104 -12.45 -7.12 -2.92
C LYS A 104 -11.92 -5.70 -2.85
N LEU A 105 -10.97 -5.35 -3.73
CA LEU A 105 -10.38 -4.01 -3.76
C LEU A 105 -11.41 -2.98 -4.20
N GLN A 106 -12.24 -3.32 -5.19
CA GLN A 106 -13.31 -2.46 -5.69
C GLN A 106 -14.33 -2.16 -4.59
N GLU A 107 -14.79 -3.18 -3.85
CA GLU A 107 -15.71 -3.01 -2.72
C GLU A 107 -15.10 -2.11 -1.62
N GLN A 108 -13.87 -2.40 -1.20
CA GLN A 108 -13.19 -1.62 -0.16
C GLN A 108 -12.91 -0.17 -0.59
N LEU A 109 -12.58 0.06 -1.86
CA LEU A 109 -12.40 1.42 -2.39
C LEU A 109 -13.72 2.19 -2.50
N ARG A 110 -14.83 1.54 -2.87
CA ARG A 110 -16.16 2.17 -2.84
C ARG A 110 -16.50 2.61 -1.41
N LEU A 111 -16.31 1.71 -0.45
CA LEU A 111 -16.48 2.04 0.97
C LEU A 111 -15.56 3.19 1.40
N SER A 112 -14.31 3.22 0.96
CA SER A 112 -13.38 4.30 1.30
C SER A 112 -13.77 5.67 0.75
N VAL A 113 -14.34 5.72 -0.46
CA VAL A 113 -14.71 6.96 -1.11
C VAL A 113 -16.05 7.49 -0.59
N THR A 114 -16.98 6.58 -0.26
CA THR A 114 -18.31 6.95 0.25
C THR A 114 -18.33 7.16 1.76
N ASN A 115 -17.63 6.33 2.52
CA ASN A 115 -17.52 6.46 3.96
C ASN A 115 -16.26 7.25 4.31
N SER A 116 -16.42 8.55 4.54
CA SER A 116 -15.45 9.37 5.28
C SER A 116 -15.46 9.01 6.78
N SER A 117 -15.63 7.74 7.14
CA SER A 117 -15.40 7.35 8.52
C SER A 117 -13.89 7.46 8.75
N PRO A 118 -13.44 8.19 9.78
CA PRO A 118 -12.05 8.14 10.16
C PRO A 118 -11.65 6.67 10.39
N PRO A 119 -10.34 6.35 10.31
CA PRO A 119 -9.86 5.04 10.72
C PRO A 119 -10.47 4.66 12.06
N PRO A 120 -10.60 3.35 12.36
CA PRO A 120 -10.84 2.90 13.71
C PRO A 120 -9.57 3.27 14.48
N VAL A 121 -9.41 4.56 14.78
CA VAL A 121 -8.57 5.07 15.83
C VAL A 121 -9.25 4.44 17.04
N ALA A 122 -8.66 3.34 17.52
CA ALA A 122 -9.09 2.63 18.70
C ALA A 122 -9.59 3.67 19.69
N GLU A 123 -10.89 3.62 19.99
CA GLU A 123 -11.68 4.66 20.67
C GLU A 123 -10.76 5.52 21.51
N LEU A 124 -10.35 6.68 20.98
CA LEU A 124 -9.43 7.54 21.71
C LEU A 124 -10.14 7.83 23.03
N PRO A 125 -9.53 7.50 24.18
CA PRO A 125 -10.14 7.80 25.46
C PRO A 125 -10.58 9.26 25.46
N VAL A 126 -11.77 9.55 25.98
CA VAL A 126 -12.38 10.90 25.93
C VAL A 126 -11.47 11.98 26.54
N ASP A 127 -10.48 11.57 27.34
CA ASP A 127 -9.46 12.41 27.96
C ASP A 127 -8.14 12.56 27.15
N ALA A 128 -8.00 11.90 26.00
CA ALA A 128 -6.78 11.95 25.16
C ALA A 128 -6.47 13.38 24.68
N SER A 129 -7.50 14.21 24.49
CA SER A 129 -7.33 15.62 24.11
C SER A 129 -6.73 16.48 25.24
N LYS A 130 -6.87 16.07 26.51
CA LYS A 130 -6.40 16.85 27.68
C LYS A 130 -4.90 16.69 27.94
N LYS A 131 -4.26 15.67 27.35
CA LYS A 131 -2.82 15.38 27.46
C LYS A 131 -2.18 15.15 26.09
N ALA A 132 -2.67 15.84 25.06
CA ALA A 132 -2.08 15.75 23.73
C ALA A 132 -0.63 16.26 23.78
N PRO A 133 0.37 15.46 23.39
CA PRO A 133 1.75 15.91 23.36
C PRO A 133 1.90 17.04 22.34
N THR A 134 2.76 18.00 22.65
CA THR A 134 3.12 19.05 21.68
C THR A 134 3.92 18.46 20.53
N PRO A 135 3.85 19.02 19.31
CA PRO A 135 4.60 18.51 18.16
C PRO A 135 6.11 18.40 18.45
N ALA A 136 6.66 19.35 19.23
CA ALA A 136 8.05 19.31 19.67
C ALA A 136 8.37 18.11 20.58
N GLN A 137 7.45 17.69 21.46
CA GLN A 137 7.63 16.50 22.30
C GLN A 137 7.60 15.21 21.47
N VAL A 138 6.74 15.15 20.44
CA VAL A 138 6.68 14.01 19.52
C VAL A 138 7.97 13.90 18.71
N ASP A 139 8.48 15.02 18.20
CA ASP A 139 9.71 15.06 17.40
C ASP A 139 10.96 14.69 18.21
N GLN A 140 11.08 15.23 19.44
CA GLN A 140 12.15 14.86 20.36
C GLN A 140 12.09 13.37 20.72
N SER A 141 10.88 12.84 20.95
CA SER A 141 10.70 11.41 21.23
C SER A 141 11.11 10.58 20.02
N ALA A 142 10.64 10.91 18.81
CA ALA A 142 10.97 10.18 17.58
C ALA A 142 12.49 10.15 17.34
N SER A 143 13.14 11.31 17.47
CA SER A 143 14.60 11.44 17.30
C SER A 143 15.36 10.53 18.28
N ARG A 144 15.01 10.58 19.57
CA ARG A 144 15.63 9.72 20.59
C ARG A 144 15.46 8.23 20.29
N HIS A 145 14.29 7.80 19.84
CA HIS A 145 14.06 6.38 19.51
C HIS A 145 14.89 5.94 18.30
N TRP A 146 14.98 6.76 17.26
CA TRP A 146 15.80 6.47 16.09
C TRP A 146 17.30 6.44 16.43
N GLU A 147 17.80 7.41 17.21
CA GLU A 147 19.17 7.42 17.72
C GLU A 147 19.48 6.15 18.53
N SER A 148 18.56 5.76 19.41
CA SER A 148 18.69 4.57 20.25
C SER A 148 18.75 3.28 19.41
N LEU A 149 17.91 3.17 18.37
CA LEU A 149 17.94 2.06 17.43
C LEU A 149 19.25 2.02 16.62
N LEU A 150 19.73 3.17 16.17
CA LEU A 150 21.00 3.27 15.43
C LEU A 150 22.19 2.88 16.31
N LEU A 151 22.24 3.35 17.55
CA LEU A 151 23.29 2.99 18.51
C LEU A 151 23.30 1.48 18.79
N TYR A 152 22.12 0.87 18.92
CA TYR A 152 21.98 -0.58 19.08
C TYR A 152 22.52 -1.34 17.85
N LEU A 153 22.18 -0.90 16.64
CA LEU A 153 22.67 -1.53 15.40
C LEU A 153 24.20 -1.40 15.22
N VAL A 154 24.80 -0.32 15.71
CA VAL A 154 26.25 -0.08 15.66
C VAL A 154 27.00 -0.84 16.77
N GLY A 155 26.29 -1.57 17.64
CA GLY A 155 26.90 -2.41 18.67
C GLY A 155 27.30 -1.66 19.94
N SER A 156 26.83 -0.41 20.11
CA SER A 156 26.86 0.21 21.43
C SER A 156 25.86 -0.52 22.31
N ALA A 157 26.30 -1.08 23.44
CA ALA A 157 25.51 -1.89 24.36
C ALA A 157 24.39 -1.11 25.11
N ALA A 158 23.85 -0.06 24.50
CA ALA A 158 22.67 0.64 24.96
C ALA A 158 21.43 -0.11 24.47
N GLU A 159 20.65 -0.69 25.39
CA GLU A 159 19.34 -1.22 25.05
C GLU A 159 18.46 -0.12 24.46
N PRO A 160 17.70 -0.40 23.39
CA PRO A 160 16.83 0.58 22.79
C PRO A 160 15.79 1.03 23.81
N ALA A 161 15.62 2.36 23.96
CA ALA A 161 14.61 2.92 24.85
C ALA A 161 13.23 2.29 24.54
N PRO A 162 12.48 1.80 25.54
CA PRO A 162 11.22 1.11 25.29
C PRO A 162 10.25 2.05 24.59
N ILE A 163 9.75 1.63 23.43
CA ILE A 163 8.65 2.32 22.77
C ILE A 163 7.44 2.13 23.67
N VAL A 164 7.12 3.14 24.49
CA VAL A 164 5.89 3.16 25.29
C VAL A 164 4.74 3.47 24.34
N VAL A 165 4.40 2.52 23.47
CA VAL A 165 3.04 2.41 22.98
C VAL A 165 2.26 1.84 24.16
N SER A 166 1.27 2.57 24.67
CA SER A 166 0.31 2.04 25.64
C SER A 166 -0.58 0.97 24.96
N ALA A 167 0.05 -0.10 24.50
CA ALA A 167 -0.55 -1.31 24.00
C ALA A 167 0.21 -2.46 24.68
N LYS A 168 -0.53 -3.35 25.34
CA LYS A 168 -0.03 -4.48 26.12
C LYS A 168 1.22 -5.14 25.47
N PRO A 169 2.22 -5.53 26.28
CA PRO A 169 3.49 -6.04 25.76
C PRO A 169 3.29 -7.46 25.21
N THR A 170 2.95 -7.59 23.93
CA THR A 170 2.90 -8.89 23.23
C THR A 170 3.77 -8.96 21.99
N LEU A 171 4.57 -7.94 21.70
CA LEU A 171 5.52 -7.99 20.60
C LEU A 171 6.91 -8.36 21.13
N LYS A 172 7.23 -9.66 21.02
CA LYS A 172 8.62 -10.14 21.14
C LYS A 172 9.49 -9.33 20.14
N PRO A 173 10.68 -8.86 20.54
CA PRO A 173 11.59 -8.18 19.63
C PRO A 173 11.94 -9.16 18.50
N ARG A 174 11.54 -8.80 17.28
CA ARG A 174 11.69 -9.64 16.08
C ARG A 174 13.04 -9.42 15.37
N LEU A 175 13.89 -8.55 15.91
CA LEU A 175 15.20 -8.25 15.38
C LEU A 175 16.24 -9.13 16.09
N ARG A 176 16.61 -10.24 15.48
CA ARG A 176 17.90 -10.89 15.78
C ARG A 176 18.90 -10.35 14.77
N VAL A 177 20.01 -9.81 15.28
CA VAL A 177 21.12 -9.24 14.48
C VAL A 177 21.64 -10.24 13.42
N GLY A 178 21.41 -11.54 13.59
CA GLY A 178 21.78 -12.59 12.63
C GLY A 178 20.97 -12.64 11.32
N ASP A 179 19.80 -12.01 11.22
CA ASP A 179 18.96 -12.10 10.01
C ASP A 179 19.27 -11.01 8.96
N LEU A 180 20.12 -10.02 9.28
CA LEU A 180 20.47 -8.93 8.36
C LEU A 180 21.73 -9.20 7.51
N PHE A 181 22.49 -10.25 7.83
CA PHE A 181 23.72 -10.63 7.14
C PHE A 181 23.68 -12.10 6.69
N VAL A 182 22.75 -12.44 5.78
CA VAL A 182 22.88 -13.65 4.94
C VAL A 182 22.60 -13.30 3.49
N ARG A 183 23.65 -12.78 2.83
CA ARG A 183 24.13 -13.18 1.50
C ARG A 183 25.30 -12.26 1.12
N VAL A 184 26.51 -12.76 1.36
CA VAL A 184 27.65 -12.47 0.49
C VAL A 184 27.38 -13.12 -0.86
#